data_AF-A0A4P8WLF4-F1
#
_entry.id   AF-A0A4P8WLF4-F1
#
_cell.length_a   1.000
_cell.length_b   1.000
_cell.length_c   1.000
_cell.angle_alpha   90.00
_cell.angle_beta   90.00
_cell.angle_gamma   90.00
#
_symmetry.space_group_name_H-M   'P 1'
#
loop_
_entity.id
_entity.type
_entity.pdbx_description
1 polymer ?
#
loop_
_entity_poly.entity_id
_entity_poly.type
_entity_poly.pdbx_seq_one_letter_code
_entity_poly.pdbx_strand_id
1 'polypeptide(L)'
;MTGSEPLYDVRERTGNPEHPPIDDVVDLVLERAENPRVDHQNAHLDEATATVVDRYGSETIRTVIYRVLVEEYPFRTATADLDVDNVDGVRIGTAATRFLAELPAQSDD
;
A
#
# COMPACT_ATOMS: atom_id res chain seq x y z
N MET A 1 23.90 -16.15 -7.42
CA MET A 1 22.57 -15.54 -7.51
C MET A 1 22.60 -14.30 -6.65
N THR A 2 22.72 -13.12 -7.24
CA THR A 2 22.47 -11.86 -6.53
C THR A 2 20.96 -11.69 -6.49
N GLY A 3 20.32 -12.29 -5.48
CA GLY A 3 18.94 -11.94 -5.18
C GLY A 3 18.97 -10.48 -4.73
N SER A 4 18.42 -9.58 -5.55
CA SER A 4 18.19 -8.21 -5.08
C SER A 4 17.36 -8.28 -3.80
N GLU A 5 17.79 -7.53 -2.79
CA GLU A 5 16.97 -7.32 -1.59
C GLU A 5 15.58 -6.84 -2.03
N PRO A 6 14.50 -7.40 -1.45
CA PRO A 6 13.15 -7.02 -1.81
C PRO A 6 12.98 -5.52 -1.57
N LEU A 7 12.35 -4.82 -2.53
CA LEU A 7 12.13 -3.38 -2.42
C LEU A 7 11.24 -3.01 -1.22
N TYR A 8 10.39 -3.95 -0.80
CA TYR A 8 9.42 -3.79 0.27
C TYR A 8 9.41 -5.01 1.19
N ASP A 9 9.44 -4.75 2.49
CA ASP A 9 9.39 -5.76 3.54
C ASP A 9 7.96 -6.22 3.80
N VAL A 10 7.39 -6.96 2.84
CA VAL A 10 6.07 -7.58 2.95
C VAL A 10 6.18 -9.09 2.95
N ARG A 11 5.45 -9.78 3.84
CA ARG A 11 5.52 -11.23 4.03
C ARG A 11 5.37 -12.02 2.74
N GLU A 12 4.38 -11.69 1.92
CA GLU A 12 4.09 -12.36 0.65
C GLU A 12 5.25 -12.24 -0.35
N ARG A 13 6.05 -11.17 -0.24
CA ARG A 13 7.21 -10.94 -1.10
C ARG A 13 8.48 -11.59 -0.58
N THR A 14 8.74 -11.45 0.72
CA THR A 14 10.00 -11.85 1.35
C THR A 14 9.98 -13.29 1.86
N GLY A 15 8.77 -13.84 2.10
CA GLY A 15 8.59 -15.09 2.83
C GLY A 15 8.95 -14.98 4.32
N ASN A 16 9.32 -13.79 4.82
CA ASN A 16 9.67 -13.60 6.22
C ASN A 16 8.39 -13.42 7.05
N PRO A 17 8.07 -14.31 7.99
CA PRO A 17 6.91 -14.15 8.86
C PRO A 17 6.97 -12.88 9.72
N GLU A 18 8.16 -12.34 10.02
CA GLU A 18 8.30 -11.10 10.80
C GLU A 18 7.85 -9.86 10.02
N HIS A 19 7.76 -9.96 8.69
CA HIS A 19 7.27 -8.84 7.88
C HIS A 19 5.74 -8.80 7.93
N PRO A 20 5.14 -7.60 7.91
CA PRO A 20 3.69 -7.47 7.89
C PRO A 20 3.11 -8.14 6.62
N PRO A 21 1.97 -8.83 6.74
CA PRO A 21 1.23 -9.32 5.57
C PRO A 21 0.66 -8.14 4.78
N ILE A 22 0.46 -8.36 3.48
CA ILE A 22 -0.12 -7.37 2.58
C ILE A 22 -1.51 -6.92 3.03
N ASP A 23 -2.28 -7.82 3.65
CA ASP A 23 -3.61 -7.51 4.16
C ASP A 23 -3.56 -6.46 5.28
N ASP A 24 -2.56 -6.49 6.18
CA ASP A 24 -2.40 -5.46 7.23
C ASP A 24 -2.11 -4.08 6.60
N VAL A 25 -1.36 -4.04 5.49
CA VAL A 25 -1.11 -2.79 4.75
C VAL A 25 -2.39 -2.27 4.11
N VAL A 26 -3.17 -3.15 3.49
CA VAL A 26 -4.44 -2.81 2.83
C VAL A 26 -5.44 -2.31 3.87
N ASP A 27 -5.59 -3.02 4.99
CA ASP A 27 -6.47 -2.64 6.09
C ASP A 27 -6.08 -1.29 6.67
N LEU A 28 -4.77 -1.03 6.86
CA LEU A 28 -4.30 0.27 7.32
C LEU A 28 -4.61 1.39 6.31
N VAL A 29 -4.42 1.14 5.00
CA VAL A 29 -4.79 2.12 3.96
C VAL A 29 -6.28 2.44 4.01
N LEU A 30 -7.14 1.43 4.16
CA LEU A 30 -8.59 1.61 4.25
C LEU A 30 -8.98 2.32 5.56
N GLU A 31 -8.37 1.96 6.70
CA GLU A 31 -8.59 2.64 7.98
C GLU A 31 -8.28 4.14 7.87
N ARG A 32 -7.15 4.50 7.24
CA ARG A 32 -6.77 5.91 7.02
C ARG A 32 -7.70 6.63 6.07
N ALA A 33 -8.25 5.93 5.09
CA ALA A 33 -9.25 6.47 4.17
C ALA A 33 -10.56 6.81 4.90
N GLU A 34 -11.01 5.91 5.79
CA GLU A 34 -12.24 6.08 6.56
C GLU A 34 -12.07 7.07 7.72
N ASN A 35 -10.91 7.08 8.37
CA ASN A 35 -10.59 7.90 9.52
C ASN A 35 -9.28 8.69 9.29
N PRO A 36 -9.32 9.72 8.43
CA PRO A 36 -8.14 10.53 8.16
C PRO A 36 -7.68 11.26 9.42
N ARG A 37 -6.39 11.17 9.73
CA ARG A 37 -5.83 11.76 10.95
C ARG A 37 -5.73 13.27 10.80
N VAL A 38 -5.99 14.00 11.89
CA VAL A 38 -5.80 15.46 11.98
C VAL A 38 -4.44 15.75 12.62
N ASP A 39 -3.76 16.81 12.18
CA ASP A 39 -2.45 17.25 12.69
C ASP A 39 -1.33 16.18 12.59
N HIS A 40 -1.45 15.25 11.65
CA HIS A 40 -0.45 14.22 11.36
C HIS A 40 0.39 14.57 10.12
N GLN A 41 1.67 14.22 10.10
CA GLN A 41 2.56 14.49 8.95
C GLN A 41 2.05 13.88 7.63
N ASN A 42 1.32 12.76 7.73
CA ASN A 42 0.74 12.04 6.61
C ASN A 42 -0.76 12.31 6.44
N ALA A 43 -1.35 13.30 7.12
CA ALA A 43 -2.80 13.61 7.01
C ALA A 43 -3.23 13.86 5.55
N HIS A 44 -2.39 14.53 4.77
CA HIS A 44 -2.62 14.75 3.35
C HIS A 44 -2.67 13.45 2.52
N LEU A 45 -1.94 12.40 2.95
CA LEU A 45 -2.01 11.08 2.33
C LEU A 45 -3.28 10.35 2.75
N ASP A 46 -3.70 10.49 4.00
CA ASP A 46 -4.96 9.92 4.48
C ASP A 46 -6.15 10.50 3.67
N GLU A 47 -6.21 11.83 3.48
CA GLU A 47 -7.23 12.50 2.65
C GLU A 47 -7.16 12.10 1.16
N ALA A 48 -5.95 11.99 0.61
CA ALA A 48 -5.78 11.52 -0.77
C ALA A 48 -6.25 10.08 -0.93
N THR A 49 -5.99 9.23 0.07
CA THR A 49 -6.45 7.84 0.13
C THR A 49 -7.97 7.76 0.21
N ALA A 50 -8.59 8.57 1.06
CA ALA A 50 -10.06 8.67 1.14
C ALA A 50 -10.70 8.97 -0.21
N THR A 51 -10.12 9.92 -0.95
CA THR A 51 -10.60 10.30 -2.28
C THR A 51 -10.49 9.17 -3.30
N VAL A 52 -9.38 8.41 -3.30
CA VAL A 52 -9.20 7.31 -4.27
C VAL A 52 -10.01 6.07 -3.89
N VAL A 53 -10.19 5.79 -2.59
CA VAL A 53 -11.05 4.70 -2.11
C VAL A 53 -12.51 4.98 -2.47
N ASP A 54 -13.00 6.21 -2.27
CA ASP A 54 -14.35 6.62 -2.68
C ASP A 54 -14.57 6.47 -4.19
N ARG A 55 -13.54 6.80 -4.99
CA ARG A 55 -13.62 6.76 -6.45
C ARG A 55 -13.58 5.35 -7.03
N TYR A 56 -12.68 4.50 -6.54
CA TYR A 56 -12.36 3.21 -7.17
C TYR A 56 -12.82 1.99 -6.37
N GLY A 57 -13.17 2.16 -5.10
CA GLY A 57 -13.54 1.06 -4.21
C GLY A 57 -12.33 0.29 -3.66
N SER A 58 -12.56 -0.40 -2.54
CA SER A 58 -11.52 -1.09 -1.77
C SER A 58 -10.85 -2.24 -2.54
N GLU A 59 -11.59 -2.96 -3.38
CA GLU A 59 -11.05 -4.09 -4.17
C GLU A 59 -9.99 -3.64 -5.18
N THR A 60 -10.24 -2.52 -5.86
CA THR A 60 -9.29 -1.92 -6.80
C THR A 60 -8.05 -1.41 -6.09
N ILE A 61 -8.23 -0.77 -4.93
CA ILE A 61 -7.11 -0.30 -4.09
C ILE A 61 -6.24 -1.47 -3.64
N ARG A 62 -6.86 -2.56 -3.13
CA ARG A 62 -6.16 -3.79 -2.74
C ARG A 62 -5.32 -4.36 -3.89
N THR A 63 -5.90 -4.40 -5.10
CA THR A 63 -5.21 -4.91 -6.30
C THR A 63 -3.98 -4.07 -6.65
N VAL A 64 -4.11 -2.74 -6.63
CA VAL A 64 -2.97 -1.85 -6.91
C VAL A 64 -1.87 -2.00 -5.86
N ILE A 65 -2.23 -2.06 -4.57
CA ILE A 65 -1.26 -2.23 -3.48
C ILE A 65 -0.51 -3.54 -3.60
N TYR A 66 -1.22 -4.64 -3.88
CA TYR A 66 -0.63 -5.96 -4.09
C TYR A 66 0.38 -5.92 -5.26
N ARG A 67 -0.01 -5.35 -6.41
CA ARG A 67 0.87 -5.22 -7.58
C ARG A 67 2.14 -4.44 -7.28
N VAL A 68 2.03 -3.36 -6.49
CA VAL A 68 3.17 -2.52 -6.13
C VAL A 68 4.11 -3.23 -5.16
N LEU A 69 3.57 -3.76 -4.06
CA LEU A 69 4.39 -4.25 -2.94
C LEU A 69 4.83 -5.71 -3.09
N VAL A 70 4.03 -6.54 -3.79
CA VAL A 70 4.28 -7.98 -3.94
C VAL A 70 4.79 -8.30 -5.35
N GLU A 71 4.22 -7.72 -6.39
CA GLU A 71 4.60 -8.02 -7.78
C GLU A 71 5.66 -7.04 -8.35
N GLU A 72 6.07 -6.03 -7.56
CA GLU A 72 7.07 -5.01 -7.92
C GLU A 72 6.73 -4.22 -9.20
N TYR A 73 5.43 -4.08 -9.49
CA TYR A 73 5.01 -3.24 -10.59
C TYR A 73 5.34 -1.78 -10.27
N PRO A 74 5.96 -1.04 -11.21
CA PRO A 74 6.01 0.41 -11.13
C PRO A 74 4.62 0.99 -10.88
N PHE A 75 4.52 2.05 -10.07
CA PHE A 75 3.22 2.62 -9.66
C PHE A 75 2.29 2.93 -10.84
N ARG A 76 2.85 3.35 -11.99
CA ARG A 76 2.08 3.64 -13.21
C ARG A 76 1.51 2.40 -13.89
N THR A 77 2.18 1.26 -13.79
CA THR A 77 1.74 0.01 -14.42
C THR A 77 0.95 -0.87 -13.47
N ALA A 78 0.99 -0.61 -12.16
CA ALA A 78 0.14 -1.28 -11.18
C ALA A 78 -1.36 -1.04 -11.44
N THR A 79 -1.70 0.05 -12.15
CA THR A 79 -3.07 0.35 -12.60
C THR A 79 -3.42 -0.24 -13.97
N ALA A 80 -2.53 -1.02 -14.59
CA ALA A 80 -2.79 -1.63 -15.89
C ALA A 80 -4.06 -2.50 -15.84
N ASP A 81 -4.91 -2.37 -16.86
CA ASP A 81 -6.19 -3.08 -16.95
C ASP A 81 -7.20 -2.74 -15.82
N LEU A 82 -6.93 -1.68 -15.06
CA LEU A 82 -7.88 -1.07 -14.12
C LEU A 82 -8.32 0.28 -14.68
N ASP A 83 -9.58 0.67 -14.41
CA ASP A 83 -10.10 2.01 -14.74
C ASP A 83 -9.61 3.04 -13.71
N VAL A 84 -8.28 3.09 -13.50
CA VAL A 84 -7.61 3.93 -12.50
C VAL A 84 -6.62 4.84 -13.19
N ASP A 85 -6.74 6.14 -12.92
CA ASP A 85 -5.79 7.12 -13.42
C ASP A 85 -4.37 6.82 -12.91
N ASN A 86 -3.39 6.93 -13.81
CA ASN A 86 -1.97 6.72 -13.49
C ASN A 86 -1.50 7.57 -12.28
N VAL A 87 -2.03 8.80 -12.18
CA VAL A 87 -1.71 9.71 -11.06
C VAL A 87 -2.25 9.16 -9.74
N ASP A 88 -3.44 8.57 -9.75
CA ASP A 88 -4.01 7.97 -8.56
C ASP A 88 -3.31 6.65 -8.21
N GLY A 89 -2.84 5.89 -9.20
CA GLY A 89 -1.92 4.76 -8.98
C GLY A 89 -0.66 5.14 -8.20
N VAL A 90 -0.05 6.29 -8.55
CA VAL A 90 1.10 6.84 -7.81
C VAL A 90 0.73 7.22 -6.39
N ARG A 91 -0.45 7.82 -6.17
CA ARG A 91 -0.92 8.16 -4.82
C ARG A 91 -1.13 6.92 -3.97
N ILE A 92 -1.77 5.88 -4.52
CA ILE A 92 -2.01 4.61 -3.83
C ILE A 92 -0.68 3.94 -3.46
N GLY A 93 0.25 3.81 -4.42
CA GLY A 93 1.57 3.21 -4.15
C GLY A 93 2.39 3.99 -3.12
N THR A 94 2.31 5.32 -3.15
CA THR A 94 2.97 6.19 -2.16
C THR A 94 2.38 6.01 -0.77
N ALA A 95 1.05 6.02 -0.64
CA ALA A 95 0.37 5.81 0.64
C ALA A 95 0.70 4.43 1.22
N ALA A 96 0.60 3.37 0.40
CA ALA A 96 0.91 2.01 0.81
C ALA A 96 2.36 1.84 1.28
N THR A 97 3.33 2.44 0.57
CA THR A 97 4.74 2.41 0.99
C THR A 97 4.95 3.14 2.32
N ARG A 98 4.30 4.29 2.50
CA ARG A 98 4.42 5.07 3.74
C ARG A 98 3.77 4.36 4.92
N PHE A 99 2.60 3.77 4.72
CA PHE A 99 1.87 3.07 5.77
C PHE A 99 2.49 1.72 6.11
N LEU A 100 3.10 1.02 5.14
CA LEU A 100 3.94 -0.14 5.41
C LEU A 100 5.06 0.20 6.41
N ALA A 101 5.69 1.36 6.27
CA ALA A 101 6.72 1.81 7.21
C ALA A 101 6.17 2.22 8.59
N GLU A 102 4.86 2.37 8.74
CA GLU A 102 4.19 2.61 10.03
C GLU A 102 3.85 1.29 10.74
N LEU A 103 3.77 0.17 10.01
CA LEU A 103 3.52 -1.14 10.61
C LEU A 103 4.78 -1.64 11.32
N PRO A 104 4.68 -2.05 12.60
CA PRO A 104 5.78 -2.73 13.25
C PRO A 104 6.07 -4.03 12.49
N ALA A 105 7.34 -4.39 12.32
CA ALA A 105 7.68 -5.78 12.02
C ALA A 105 7.02 -6.63 13.13
N GLN A 106 6.25 -7.66 12.76
CA GLN A 106 5.65 -8.57 13.72
C GLN A 106 6.79 -9.32 14.40
N SER A 107 7.30 -8.76 15.51
CA SER A 107 8.03 -9.54 16.49
C SER A 107 7.00 -10.37 17.23
N ASP A 108 6.94 -11.67 16.92
CA ASP A 108 6.28 -12.66 17.77
C ASP A 108 6.87 -12.56 19.19
N ASP A 109 6.02 -12.40 20.21
CA ASP A 109 6.31 -12.78 21.59
C ASP A 109 5.67 -14.15 21.88
#